data_AF-A0AAJ8JT63-F1
#
_entry.id   AF-A0AAJ8JT63-F1
#
_cell.length_a   1.000
_cell.length_b   1.000
_cell.length_c   1.000
_cell.angle_alpha   90.00
_cell.angle_beta   90.00
_cell.angle_gamma   90.00
#
_symmetry.space_group_name_H-M   'P 1'
#
loop_
_entity.id
_entity.type
_entity.pdbx_description
1 polymer ?
#
loop_
_entity_poly.entity_id
_entity_poly.type
_entity_poly.pdbx_seq_one_letter_code
_entity_poly.pdbx_strand_id
1 'polypeptide(L)'
;MDNIVAGPKALRLAWVAVLFLSAVYGKKDDVVCPEDPCNPFRYVPNKGINIAAAVLYFAVAVVLTFHAVRKPANYFLALVIGAWCEGIGLALRVALRTNLHSSGLYIVCYLFVVLSPCAFLAGDYILLGRLVQYLDGHRYIRPFRASHIAWIFIASDIITFCIQGAGGGLSTSHDVNTAQLGGKMFLAGIAIQMASFIFFTITWAIFGFRTWREDKQLWNRPGWKPLYWALGFTCICFLIRSIYRTIELSQGYVGYIATHERFYLGLDCLPLLFGIATYMYFWPGKYLHFENKPESLEKFPNREEEDLENGNDGYSAPNKTENANLQSLSSKRS
;
A
#
# COMPACT_ATOMS: atom_id res chain seq x y z
N MET A 1 -5.53 -29.78 -10.26
CA MET A 1 -4.23 -29.16 -10.61
C MET A 1 -4.44 -28.55 -11.98
N ASP A 2 -5.14 -27.42 -12.02
CA ASP A 2 -5.57 -26.82 -13.28
C ASP A 2 -4.65 -25.66 -13.61
N ASN A 3 -3.70 -26.00 -14.48
CA ASN A 3 -2.99 -25.15 -15.42
C ASN A 3 -3.17 -23.64 -15.23
N ILE A 4 -2.20 -23.05 -14.53
CA ILE A 4 -1.84 -21.64 -14.66
C ILE A 4 -1.21 -21.49 -16.06
N VAL A 5 -2.02 -21.55 -17.12
CA VAL A 5 -1.59 -21.08 -18.44
C VAL A 5 -1.61 -19.56 -18.37
N ALA A 6 -0.51 -18.98 -17.90
CA ALA A 6 -0.21 -17.59 -18.14
C ALA A 6 -0.31 -17.36 -19.66
N GLY A 7 -1.37 -16.68 -20.12
CA GLY A 7 -1.66 -16.55 -21.55
C GLY A 7 -0.48 -15.93 -22.33
N PRO A 8 -0.44 -16.05 -23.66
CA PRO A 8 0.69 -15.60 -24.49
C PRO A 8 1.08 -14.12 -24.31
N LYS A 9 0.18 -13.28 -23.78
CA LYS A 9 0.44 -11.87 -23.44
C LYS A 9 1.26 -11.72 -22.14
N ALA A 10 1.07 -12.63 -21.18
CA ALA A 10 1.76 -12.65 -19.90
C ALA A 10 3.24 -12.98 -20.06
N LEU A 11 3.51 -14.02 -20.86
CA LEU A 11 4.87 -14.43 -21.19
C LEU A 11 5.62 -13.29 -21.88
N ARG A 12 4.95 -12.54 -22.78
CA ARG A 12 5.54 -11.36 -23.45
C ARG A 12 5.89 -10.25 -22.48
N LEU A 13 5.04 -9.92 -21.51
CA LEU A 13 5.34 -8.92 -20.48
C LEU A 13 6.50 -9.35 -19.57
N ALA A 14 6.55 -10.62 -19.17
CA ALA A 14 7.67 -11.17 -18.43
C ALA A 14 8.98 -11.12 -19.24
N TRP A 15 8.94 -11.48 -20.52
CA TRP A 15 10.08 -11.34 -21.43
C TRP A 15 10.53 -9.88 -21.59
N VAL A 16 9.61 -8.94 -21.72
CA VAL A 16 9.93 -7.51 -21.79
C VAL A 16 10.58 -7.03 -20.48
N ALA A 17 10.09 -7.47 -19.32
CA ALA A 17 10.70 -7.16 -18.03
C ALA A 17 12.10 -7.79 -17.88
N VAL A 18 12.32 -9.01 -18.37
CA VAL A 18 13.63 -9.69 -18.38
C VAL A 18 14.60 -9.02 -19.36
N LEU A 19 14.14 -8.62 -20.53
CA LEU A 19 14.93 -7.84 -21.49
C LEU A 19 15.29 -6.48 -20.90
N PHE A 20 14.35 -5.82 -20.22
CA PHE A 20 14.61 -4.60 -19.48
C PHE A 20 15.66 -4.83 -18.40
N LEU A 21 15.54 -5.88 -17.58
CA LEU A 21 16.53 -6.28 -16.57
C LEU A 21 17.93 -6.47 -17.20
N SER A 22 18.01 -7.17 -18.33
CA SER A 22 19.29 -7.37 -19.04
C SER A 22 19.89 -6.07 -19.57
N ALA A 23 19.05 -5.13 -20.01
CA ALA A 23 19.48 -3.80 -20.46
C ALA A 23 19.95 -2.93 -19.28
N VAL A 24 19.33 -3.06 -18.10
CA VAL A 24 19.77 -2.38 -16.87
C VAL A 24 21.14 -2.93 -16.42
N TYR A 25 21.29 -4.26 -16.36
CA TYR A 25 22.51 -4.90 -15.87
C TYR A 25 23.67 -4.87 -16.87
N GLY A 26 23.40 -4.87 -18.18
CA GLY A 26 24.42 -4.86 -19.24
C GLY A 26 25.10 -3.51 -19.48
N LYS A 27 24.65 -2.43 -18.84
CA LYS A 27 25.19 -1.08 -19.05
C LYS A 27 26.50 -0.88 -18.26
N LYS A 28 27.52 -0.26 -18.88
CA LYS A 28 28.74 0.23 -18.20
C LYS A 28 28.45 1.54 -17.46
N ASP A 29 29.18 1.78 -16.38
CA ASP A 29 28.92 2.92 -15.47
C ASP A 29 28.94 4.27 -16.20
N ASP A 30 28.03 5.17 -15.80
CA ASP A 30 27.86 6.47 -16.44
C ASP A 30 29.05 7.40 -16.12
N VAL A 31 29.34 8.31 -17.07
CA VAL A 31 30.36 9.35 -16.89
C VAL A 31 29.92 10.27 -15.74
N VAL A 32 30.59 10.13 -14.60
CA VAL A 32 30.45 11.05 -13.46
C VAL A 32 31.03 12.40 -13.89
N CYS A 33 30.18 13.41 -14.09
CA CYS A 33 30.65 14.78 -14.35
C CYS A 33 31.24 15.33 -13.05
N PRO A 34 32.56 15.60 -12.96
CA PRO A 34 33.19 15.95 -11.68
C PRO A 34 32.89 17.37 -11.20
N GLU A 35 32.36 18.27 -12.05
CA GLU A 35 32.39 19.72 -11.81
C GLU A 35 31.08 20.47 -12.17
N ASP A 36 29.90 19.88 -11.94
CA ASP A 36 28.63 20.62 -12.13
C ASP A 36 27.78 20.63 -10.83
N PRO A 37 27.96 21.63 -9.95
CA PRO A 37 27.24 21.74 -8.67
C PRO A 37 25.72 21.86 -8.80
N CYS A 38 25.23 22.17 -10.00
CA CYS A 38 23.83 22.50 -10.27
C CYS A 38 22.97 21.32 -10.75
N ASN A 39 23.51 20.11 -10.88
CA ASN A 39 22.71 18.93 -11.23
C ASN A 39 22.23 18.22 -9.96
N PRO A 40 20.91 18.23 -9.64
CA PRO A 40 20.40 17.55 -8.45
C PRO A 40 20.55 16.01 -8.52
N PHE A 41 20.73 15.45 -9.72
CA PHE A 41 21.04 14.03 -9.89
C PHE A 41 22.55 13.73 -9.95
N ARG A 42 23.43 14.73 -10.15
CA ARG A 42 24.90 14.61 -10.35
C ARG A 42 25.39 13.66 -11.45
N TYR A 43 24.50 12.93 -12.12
CA TYR A 43 24.75 12.18 -13.35
C TYR A 43 23.77 12.61 -14.45
N VAL A 44 24.10 12.31 -15.70
CA VAL A 44 23.20 12.53 -16.84
C VAL A 44 22.38 11.25 -17.04
N PRO A 45 21.07 11.23 -16.68
CA PRO A 45 20.26 10.04 -16.84
C PRO A 45 20.16 9.62 -18.31
N ASN A 46 20.23 8.32 -18.57
CA ASN A 46 20.14 7.80 -19.93
C ASN A 46 18.70 7.88 -20.44
N LYS A 47 18.49 8.57 -21.56
CA LYS A 47 17.17 8.74 -22.17
C LYS A 47 16.50 7.40 -22.48
N GLY A 48 17.22 6.46 -23.08
CA GLY A 48 16.62 5.22 -23.59
C GLY A 48 16.02 4.36 -22.49
N ILE A 49 16.75 4.20 -21.39
CA ILE A 49 16.35 3.29 -20.32
C ILE A 49 15.26 3.90 -19.44
N ASN A 50 15.35 5.20 -19.10
CA ASN A 50 14.28 5.85 -18.33
C ASN A 50 12.97 5.93 -19.14
N ILE A 51 13.05 6.15 -20.45
CA ILE A 51 11.87 6.08 -21.34
C ILE A 51 11.30 4.66 -21.35
N ALA A 52 12.15 3.64 -21.48
CA ALA A 52 11.69 2.25 -21.43
C ALA A 52 11.03 1.91 -20.09
N ALA A 53 11.58 2.38 -18.97
CA ALA A 53 11.01 2.21 -17.63
C ALA A 53 9.64 2.88 -17.52
N ALA A 54 9.53 4.14 -17.93
CA ALA A 54 8.28 4.88 -17.91
C ALA A 54 7.20 4.21 -18.76
N VAL A 55 7.54 3.79 -19.99
CA VAL A 55 6.63 3.06 -20.89
C VAL A 55 6.15 1.75 -20.24
N LEU A 56 7.05 1.01 -19.59
CA LEU A 56 6.69 -0.24 -18.93
C LEU A 56 5.75 -0.01 -17.74
N TYR A 57 5.99 1.02 -16.93
CA TYR A 57 5.08 1.42 -15.85
C TYR A 57 3.72 1.86 -16.36
N PHE A 58 3.66 2.69 -17.42
CA PHE A 58 2.40 3.07 -18.04
C PHE A 58 1.65 1.88 -18.61
N ALA A 59 2.36 0.94 -19.25
CA ALA A 59 1.74 -0.29 -19.76
C ALA A 59 1.11 -1.11 -18.63
N VAL A 60 1.83 -1.27 -17.51
CA VAL A 60 1.29 -1.95 -16.32
C VAL A 60 0.10 -1.18 -15.73
N ALA A 61 0.19 0.14 -15.59
CA ALA A 61 -0.88 0.99 -15.08
C ALA A 61 -2.17 0.88 -15.93
N VAL A 62 -2.04 0.88 -17.26
CA VAL A 62 -3.16 0.69 -18.19
C VAL A 62 -3.81 -0.68 -18.00
N VAL A 63 -3.01 -1.75 -17.89
CA VAL A 63 -3.55 -3.10 -17.67
C VAL A 63 -4.25 -3.20 -16.31
N LEU A 64 -3.70 -2.63 -15.25
CA LEU A 64 -4.32 -2.59 -13.92
C LEU A 64 -5.63 -1.77 -13.94
N THR A 65 -5.64 -0.65 -14.66
CA THR A 65 -6.85 0.17 -14.86
C THR A 65 -7.93 -0.63 -15.60
N PHE A 66 -7.55 -1.37 -16.65
CA PHE A 66 -8.48 -2.24 -17.37
C PHE A 66 -9.09 -3.31 -16.46
N HIS A 67 -8.29 -3.92 -15.58
CA HIS A 67 -8.78 -4.88 -14.59
C HIS A 67 -9.72 -4.21 -13.57
N ALA A 68 -9.39 -3.00 -13.09
CA ALA A 68 -10.23 -2.24 -12.17
C ALA A 68 -11.61 -1.91 -12.76
N VAL A 69 -11.68 -1.54 -14.04
CA VAL A 69 -12.95 -1.24 -14.73
C VAL A 69 -13.76 -2.50 -15.00
N ARG A 70 -13.12 -3.61 -15.40
CA ARG A 70 -13.82 -4.87 -15.73
C ARG A 70 -14.30 -5.65 -14.51
N LYS A 71 -13.57 -5.56 -13.40
CA LYS A 71 -13.86 -6.28 -12.14
C LYS A 71 -13.72 -5.27 -11.01
N PRO A 72 -14.81 -4.52 -10.67
CA PRO A 72 -14.73 -3.42 -9.72
C PRO A 72 -14.27 -3.95 -8.37
N ALA A 73 -13.02 -3.60 -8.05
CA ALA A 73 -12.41 -3.80 -6.75
C ALA A 73 -12.06 -2.40 -6.24
N ASN A 74 -13.08 -1.65 -5.80
CA ASN A 74 -12.93 -0.25 -5.37
C ASN A 74 -11.86 -0.08 -4.28
N TYR A 75 -11.60 -1.15 -3.52
CA TYR A 75 -10.59 -1.21 -2.46
C TYR A 75 -9.15 -1.33 -2.96
N PHE A 76 -8.92 -1.59 -4.25
CA PHE A 76 -7.60 -1.75 -4.86
C PHE A 76 -7.22 -0.61 -5.82
N LEU A 77 -8.05 0.45 -5.86
CA LEU A 77 -7.82 1.64 -6.69
C LEU A 77 -6.57 2.43 -6.28
N ALA A 78 -6.21 2.41 -4.99
CA ALA A 78 -4.98 3.04 -4.51
C ALA A 78 -3.74 2.53 -5.27
N LEU A 79 -3.66 1.21 -5.51
CA LEU A 79 -2.57 0.61 -6.28
C LEU A 79 -2.57 1.09 -7.74
N VAL A 80 -3.74 1.27 -8.36
CA VAL A 80 -3.82 1.79 -9.74
C VAL A 80 -3.32 3.23 -9.79
N ILE A 81 -3.74 4.08 -8.85
CA ILE A 81 -3.28 5.47 -8.74
C ILE A 81 -1.76 5.51 -8.54
N GLY A 82 -1.22 4.68 -7.64
CA GLY A 82 0.22 4.57 -7.42
C GLY A 82 1.01 4.20 -8.67
N ALA A 83 0.48 3.31 -9.51
CA ALA A 83 1.10 2.90 -10.77
C ALA A 83 1.15 4.04 -11.80
N TRP A 84 0.09 4.84 -11.88
CA TRP A 84 0.08 6.05 -12.71
C TRP A 84 1.04 7.11 -12.19
N CYS A 85 1.06 7.35 -10.87
CA CYS A 85 1.99 8.29 -10.24
C CYS A 85 3.46 7.91 -10.52
N GLU A 86 3.80 6.62 -10.50
CA GLU A 86 5.19 6.17 -10.72
C GLU A 86 5.57 6.38 -12.19
N GLY A 87 4.69 6.02 -13.12
CA GLY A 87 4.89 6.26 -14.55
C GLY A 87 5.08 7.75 -14.87
N ILE A 88 4.26 8.61 -14.27
CA ILE A 88 4.36 10.07 -14.38
C ILE A 88 5.69 10.55 -13.78
N GLY A 89 6.06 10.09 -12.59
CA GLY A 89 7.33 10.40 -11.93
C GLY A 89 8.54 10.06 -12.81
N LEU A 90 8.55 8.87 -13.41
CA LEU A 90 9.62 8.44 -14.33
C LEU A 90 9.64 9.26 -15.63
N ALA A 91 8.48 9.65 -16.16
CA ALA A 91 8.41 10.54 -17.32
C ALA A 91 8.93 11.96 -16.99
N LEU A 92 8.57 12.50 -15.83
CA LEU A 92 9.09 13.77 -15.30
C LEU A 92 10.60 13.70 -15.09
N ARG A 93 11.14 12.54 -14.68
CA ARG A 93 12.59 12.32 -14.56
C ARG A 93 13.30 12.47 -15.91
N VAL A 94 12.70 11.99 -17.00
CA VAL A 94 13.21 12.21 -18.37
C VAL A 94 13.12 13.69 -18.75
N ALA A 95 12.03 14.37 -18.40
CA ALA A 95 11.85 15.80 -18.67
C ALA A 95 12.85 16.68 -17.90
N LEU A 96 13.22 16.31 -16.67
CA LEU A 96 14.22 17.04 -15.89
C LEU A 96 15.60 17.05 -16.58
N ARG A 97 15.90 16.06 -17.42
CA ARG A 97 17.12 16.05 -18.26
C ARG A 97 17.18 17.26 -19.20
N THR A 98 16.03 17.74 -19.68
CA THR A 98 15.98 18.90 -20.59
C THR A 98 15.98 20.25 -19.87
N ASN A 99 15.57 20.29 -18.60
CA ASN A 99 15.48 21.50 -17.79
C ASN A 99 16.03 21.24 -16.37
N LEU A 100 17.34 21.07 -16.28
CA LEU A 100 18.03 20.57 -15.08
C LEU A 100 17.97 21.54 -13.88
N HIS A 101 17.78 22.84 -14.13
CA HIS A 101 17.78 23.89 -13.12
C HIS A 101 16.40 24.19 -12.50
N SER A 102 15.34 23.50 -12.92
CA SER A 102 14.01 23.76 -12.36
C SER A 102 13.80 22.98 -11.06
N SER A 103 13.98 23.64 -9.92
CA SER A 103 13.69 23.08 -8.59
C SER A 103 12.25 22.59 -8.47
N GLY A 104 11.30 23.28 -9.11
CA GLY A 104 9.89 22.89 -9.11
C GLY A 104 9.63 21.55 -9.80
N LEU A 105 10.24 21.31 -10.97
CA LEU A 105 10.12 20.02 -11.67
C LEU A 105 10.74 18.88 -10.86
N TYR A 106 11.85 19.15 -10.17
CA TYR A 106 12.48 18.17 -9.28
C TYR A 106 11.57 17.79 -8.12
N ILE A 107 10.98 18.76 -7.42
CA ILE A 107 10.05 18.52 -6.29
C ILE A 107 8.86 17.69 -6.77
N VAL A 108 8.22 18.10 -7.86
CA VAL A 108 7.03 17.40 -8.40
C VAL A 108 7.38 15.98 -8.81
N CYS A 109 8.51 15.78 -9.52
CA CYS A 109 9.00 14.45 -9.87
C CYS A 109 9.19 13.57 -8.63
N TYR A 110 9.85 14.09 -7.59
CA TYR A 110 10.12 13.34 -6.36
C TYR A 110 8.86 13.02 -5.58
N LEU A 111 7.91 13.96 -5.48
CA LEU A 111 6.62 13.72 -4.83
C LEU A 111 5.86 12.57 -5.48
N PHE A 112 5.83 12.51 -6.81
CA PHE A 112 5.19 11.41 -7.53
C PHE A 112 5.87 10.06 -7.27
N VAL A 113 7.21 10.01 -7.34
CA VAL A 113 7.99 8.78 -7.08
C VAL A 113 7.89 8.32 -5.62
N VAL A 114 7.72 9.25 -4.68
CA VAL A 114 7.55 8.96 -3.24
C VAL A 114 6.12 8.53 -2.91
N LEU A 115 5.12 9.12 -3.57
CA LEU A 115 3.70 8.77 -3.37
C LEU A 115 3.40 7.31 -3.79
N SER A 116 4.04 6.86 -4.88
CA SER A 116 3.80 5.55 -5.47
C SER A 116 3.98 4.36 -4.53
N PRO A 117 5.11 4.19 -3.81
CA PRO A 117 5.25 3.09 -2.85
C PRO A 117 4.19 3.16 -1.74
N CYS A 118 3.84 4.32 -1.20
CA CYS A 118 2.78 4.44 -0.19
C CYS A 118 1.43 3.92 -0.70
N ALA A 119 1.10 4.23 -1.95
CA ALA A 119 -0.13 3.77 -2.58
C ALA A 119 -0.16 2.24 -2.82
N PHE A 120 0.99 1.64 -3.13
CA PHE A 120 1.13 0.19 -3.25
C PHE A 120 1.02 -0.52 -1.89
N LEU A 121 1.68 0.02 -0.87
CA LEU A 121 1.59 -0.47 0.51
C LEU A 121 0.14 -0.45 1.02
N ALA A 122 -0.60 0.63 0.77
CA ALA A 122 -2.01 0.70 1.10
C ALA A 122 -2.84 -0.41 0.43
N GLY A 123 -2.54 -0.75 -0.82
CA GLY A 123 -3.16 -1.86 -1.53
C GLY A 123 -2.92 -3.21 -0.83
N ASP A 124 -1.67 -3.49 -0.46
CA ASP A 124 -1.26 -4.71 0.23
C ASP A 124 -1.89 -4.83 1.63
N TYR A 125 -1.98 -3.72 2.36
CA TYR A 125 -2.61 -3.65 3.69
C TYR A 125 -4.10 -3.99 3.63
N ILE A 126 -4.82 -3.40 2.68
CA ILE A 126 -6.24 -3.66 2.44
C ILE A 126 -6.44 -5.12 2.01
N LEU A 127 -5.56 -5.64 1.15
CA LEU A 127 -5.61 -7.01 0.67
C LEU A 127 -5.44 -8.01 1.81
N LEU A 128 -4.46 -7.80 2.70
CA LEU A 128 -4.29 -8.66 3.88
C LEU A 128 -5.52 -8.59 4.79
N GLY A 129 -6.02 -7.40 5.10
CA GLY A 129 -7.19 -7.22 5.96
C GLY A 129 -8.41 -7.98 5.43
N ARG A 130 -8.63 -7.93 4.12
CA ARG A 130 -9.72 -8.67 3.45
C ARG A 130 -9.48 -10.17 3.37
N LEU A 131 -8.23 -10.60 3.16
CA LEU A 131 -7.88 -12.02 3.17
C LEU A 131 -8.21 -12.65 4.53
N VAL A 132 -7.90 -11.93 5.62
CA VAL A 132 -8.17 -12.38 6.98
C VAL A 132 -9.68 -12.45 7.25
N GLN A 133 -10.45 -11.49 6.75
CA GLN A 133 -11.91 -11.52 6.82
C GLN A 133 -12.50 -12.71 6.05
N TYR A 134 -11.99 -12.98 4.84
CA TYR A 134 -12.45 -14.09 4.00
C TYR A 134 -12.18 -15.46 4.62
N LEU A 135 -11.04 -15.63 5.28
CA LEU A 135 -10.72 -16.86 6.02
C LEU A 135 -11.43 -16.96 7.38
N ASP A 136 -12.19 -15.93 7.79
CA ASP A 136 -12.66 -15.75 9.16
C ASP A 136 -11.55 -15.95 10.22
N GLY A 137 -10.31 -15.61 9.82
CA GLY A 137 -9.08 -15.86 10.58
C GLY A 137 -8.83 -14.83 11.68
N HIS A 138 -9.87 -14.10 12.11
CA HIS A 138 -9.79 -13.06 13.15
C HIS A 138 -9.14 -13.59 14.45
N ARG A 139 -9.32 -14.89 14.72
CA ARG A 139 -8.71 -15.58 15.87
C ARG A 139 -7.18 -15.66 15.79
N TYR A 140 -6.61 -15.67 14.59
CA TYR A 140 -5.19 -15.89 14.34
C TYR A 140 -4.37 -14.59 14.26
N ILE A 141 -5.02 -13.42 14.10
CA ILE A 141 -4.39 -12.07 14.13
C ILE A 141 -4.55 -11.38 15.50
N ARG A 142 -4.98 -12.11 16.54
CA ARG A 142 -5.12 -11.55 17.89
C ARG A 142 -3.82 -10.89 18.36
N PRO A 143 -3.90 -9.65 18.91
CA PRO A 143 -5.08 -9.08 19.57
C PRO A 143 -5.98 -8.12 18.76
N PHE A 144 -5.64 -7.72 17.53
CA PHE A 144 -6.36 -6.64 16.82
C PHE A 144 -7.12 -7.12 15.57
N ARG A 145 -8.24 -6.47 15.25
CA ARG A 145 -9.02 -6.74 14.02
C ARG A 145 -8.19 -6.31 12.80
N ALA A 146 -7.99 -7.21 11.84
CA ALA A 146 -7.10 -6.97 10.70
C ALA A 146 -7.44 -5.71 9.89
N SER A 147 -8.72 -5.30 9.81
CA SER A 147 -9.10 -4.04 9.17
C SER A 147 -8.61 -2.79 9.90
N HIS A 148 -8.58 -2.79 11.24
CA HIS A 148 -8.06 -1.62 11.99
C HIS A 148 -6.54 -1.52 11.84
N ILE A 149 -5.84 -2.66 11.84
CA ILE A 149 -4.40 -2.72 11.60
C ILE A 149 -4.05 -2.11 10.24
N ALA A 150 -4.76 -2.51 9.18
CA ALA A 150 -4.56 -1.96 7.85
C ALA A 150 -4.79 -0.44 7.81
N TRP A 151 -5.85 0.05 8.47
CA TRP A 151 -6.16 1.48 8.49
C TRP A 151 -5.11 2.30 9.26
N ILE A 152 -4.61 1.78 10.38
CA ILE A 152 -3.53 2.41 11.17
C ILE A 152 -2.25 2.52 10.32
N PHE A 153 -1.89 1.48 9.57
CA PHE A 153 -0.70 1.53 8.70
C PHE A 153 -0.87 2.50 7.52
N ILE A 154 -2.06 2.55 6.91
CA ILE A 154 -2.35 3.55 5.87
C ILE A 154 -2.22 4.97 6.45
N ALA A 155 -2.75 5.21 7.65
CA ALA A 155 -2.62 6.52 8.31
C ALA A 155 -1.14 6.87 8.58
N SER A 156 -0.33 5.90 9.04
CA SER A 156 1.12 6.07 9.20
C SER A 156 1.81 6.45 7.88
N ASP A 157 1.47 5.78 6.79
CA ASP A 157 2.04 6.05 5.46
C ASP A 157 1.63 7.43 4.90
N ILE A 158 0.41 7.90 5.20
CA ILE A 158 -0.03 9.26 4.84
C ILE A 158 0.76 10.30 5.64
N ILE A 159 0.95 10.09 6.94
CA ILE A 159 1.72 11.01 7.79
C ILE A 159 3.17 11.07 7.33
N THR A 160 3.78 9.92 7.06
CA THR A 160 5.16 9.86 6.54
C THR A 160 5.28 10.44 5.14
N PHE A 161 4.27 10.30 4.28
CA PHE A 161 4.22 11.00 3.00
C PHE A 161 4.20 12.53 3.16
N CYS A 162 3.39 13.06 4.09
CA CYS A 162 3.38 14.49 4.40
C CYS A 162 4.74 15.00 4.90
N ILE A 163 5.40 14.22 5.77
CA ILE A 163 6.76 14.53 6.25
C ILE A 163 7.77 14.54 5.09
N GLN A 164 7.68 13.56 4.19
CA GLN A 164 8.53 13.51 2.99
C GLN A 164 8.23 14.66 2.03
N GLY A 165 6.97 15.04 1.83
CA GLY A 165 6.62 16.19 1.01
C GLY A 165 7.17 17.49 1.57
N ALA A 166 7.03 17.69 2.89
CA ALA A 166 7.62 18.85 3.58
C ALA A 166 9.15 18.85 3.52
N GLY A 167 9.79 17.71 3.79
CA GLY A 167 11.25 17.55 3.73
C GLY A 167 11.82 17.74 2.33
N GLY A 168 11.14 17.21 1.30
CA GLY A 168 11.49 17.37 -0.11
C GLY A 168 11.27 18.79 -0.64
N GLY A 169 10.28 19.52 -0.09
CA GLY A 169 10.13 20.95 -0.37
C GLY A 169 11.24 21.78 0.25
N LEU A 170 11.50 21.59 1.55
CA LEU A 170 12.53 22.33 2.29
C LEU A 170 13.95 22.07 1.75
N SER A 171 14.23 20.87 1.22
CA SER A 171 15.52 20.52 0.63
C SER A 171 15.91 21.36 -0.60
N THR A 172 14.95 22.08 -1.19
CA THR A 172 15.20 22.99 -2.33
C THR A 172 15.46 24.45 -1.94
N SER A 173 15.48 24.75 -0.64
CA SER A 173 15.74 26.10 -0.14
C SER A 173 17.17 26.53 -0.44
N HIS A 174 17.39 27.83 -0.69
CA HIS A 174 18.73 28.38 -0.90
C HIS A 174 19.57 28.41 0.39
N ASP A 175 18.93 28.36 1.56
CA ASP A 175 19.61 28.27 2.85
C ASP A 175 20.10 26.85 3.14
N VAL A 176 21.42 26.71 3.32
CA VAL A 176 22.08 25.42 3.57
C VAL A 176 21.51 24.70 4.80
N ASN A 177 21.22 25.43 5.87
CA ASN A 177 20.66 24.85 7.11
C ASN A 177 19.24 24.29 6.88
N THR A 178 18.41 25.04 6.15
CA THR A 178 17.03 24.65 5.82
C THR A 178 17.02 23.47 4.85
N ALA A 179 17.92 23.46 3.86
CA ALA A 179 18.05 22.36 2.92
C ALA A 179 18.50 21.05 3.60
N GLN A 180 19.46 21.13 4.52
CA GLN A 180 19.91 19.99 5.31
C GLN A 180 18.82 19.48 6.26
N LEU A 181 18.06 20.38 6.89
CA LEU A 181 16.91 20.02 7.71
C LEU A 181 15.87 19.28 6.87
N GLY A 182 15.56 19.76 5.67
CA GLY A 182 14.67 19.11 4.73
C GLY A 182 15.12 17.69 4.37
N GLY A 183 16.41 17.49 4.07
CA GLY A 183 16.99 16.16 3.82
C GLY A 183 16.85 15.20 5.01
N LYS A 184 17.09 15.68 6.24
CA LYS A 184 16.92 14.87 7.47
C LYS A 184 15.46 14.52 7.73
N MET A 185 14.54 15.47 7.56
CA MET A 185 13.09 15.24 7.68
C MET A 185 12.62 14.20 6.66
N PHE A 186 13.12 14.30 5.42
CA PHE A 186 12.81 13.35 4.36
C PHE A 186 13.28 11.92 4.70
N LEU A 187 14.52 11.78 5.15
CA LEU A 187 15.07 10.49 5.60
C LEU A 187 14.29 9.91 6.78
N ALA A 188 13.86 10.75 7.73
CA ALA A 188 13.04 10.32 8.86
C ALA A 188 11.68 9.74 8.41
N GLY A 189 11.02 10.37 7.43
CA GLY A 189 9.76 9.86 6.87
C GLY A 189 9.92 8.47 6.28
N ILE A 190 10.97 8.23 5.49
CA ILE A 190 11.25 6.93 4.87
C ILE A 190 11.62 5.87 5.91
N ALA A 191 12.38 6.24 6.95
CA ALA A 191 12.73 5.33 8.03
C ALA A 191 11.49 4.86 8.83
N ILE A 192 10.57 5.79 9.15
CA ILE A 192 9.31 5.46 9.85
C ILE A 192 8.40 4.60 8.97
N GLN A 193 8.31 4.92 7.67
CA GLN A 193 7.54 4.14 6.70
C GLN A 193 8.10 2.72 6.58
N MET A 194 9.43 2.56 6.46
CA MET A 194 10.09 1.26 6.40
C MET A 194 9.84 0.45 7.68
N ALA A 195 9.94 1.07 8.86
CA ALA A 195 9.67 0.39 10.13
C ALA A 195 8.22 -0.12 10.23
N SER A 196 7.26 0.72 9.81
CA SER A 196 5.84 0.35 9.74
C SER A 196 5.62 -0.84 8.81
N PHE A 197 6.28 -0.83 7.65
CA PHE A 197 6.16 -1.90 6.67
C PHE A 197 6.81 -3.22 7.08
N ILE A 198 7.95 -3.18 7.78
CA ILE A 198 8.58 -4.37 8.37
C ILE A 198 7.63 -5.02 9.37
N PHE A 199 6.99 -4.22 10.23
CA PHE A 199 6.02 -4.73 11.20
C PHE A 199 4.80 -5.37 10.49
N PHE A 200 4.31 -4.76 9.41
CA PHE A 200 3.26 -5.36 8.59
C PHE A 200 3.70 -6.72 8.00
N THR A 201 4.92 -6.81 7.47
CA THR A 201 5.46 -8.05 6.89
C THR A 201 5.56 -9.15 7.94
N ILE A 202 5.98 -8.82 9.16
CA ILE A 202 5.99 -9.76 10.30
C ILE A 202 4.57 -10.22 10.62
N THR A 203 3.59 -9.32 10.64
CA THR A 203 2.18 -9.64 10.90
C THR A 203 1.62 -10.60 9.84
N TRP A 204 1.92 -10.35 8.56
CA TRP A 204 1.60 -11.26 7.45
C TRP A 204 2.21 -12.65 7.66
N ALA A 205 3.50 -12.71 7.99
CA ALA A 205 4.22 -13.98 8.19
C ALA A 205 3.66 -14.77 9.39
N ILE A 206 3.35 -14.10 10.50
CA ILE A 206 2.72 -14.69 11.68
C ILE A 206 1.34 -15.27 11.30
N PHE A 207 0.53 -14.52 10.55
CA PHE A 207 -0.78 -14.99 10.10
C PHE A 207 -0.67 -16.28 9.28
N GLY A 208 0.24 -16.33 8.31
CA GLY A 208 0.45 -17.55 7.52
C GLY A 208 1.00 -18.71 8.34
N PHE A 209 2.00 -18.48 9.18
CA PHE A 209 2.59 -19.51 10.03
C PHE A 209 1.56 -20.10 11.00
N ARG A 210 0.74 -19.25 11.62
CA ARG A 210 -0.29 -19.66 12.56
C ARG A 210 -1.42 -20.42 11.86
N THR A 211 -1.86 -19.96 10.70
CA THR A 211 -2.87 -20.65 9.88
C THR A 211 -2.37 -22.03 9.44
N TRP A 212 -1.09 -22.16 9.08
CA TRP A 212 -0.50 -23.44 8.70
C TRP A 212 -0.36 -24.42 9.88
N ARG A 213 -0.03 -23.91 11.08
CA ARG A 213 0.22 -24.73 12.27
C ARG A 213 -1.05 -25.13 13.02
N GLU A 214 -1.95 -24.17 13.25
CA GLU A 214 -3.12 -24.36 14.12
C GLU A 214 -4.32 -24.95 13.36
N ASP A 215 -4.48 -24.68 12.06
CA ASP A 215 -5.74 -24.98 11.38
C ASP A 215 -5.57 -25.46 9.92
N LYS A 216 -5.10 -26.70 9.76
CA LYS A 216 -4.86 -27.32 8.44
C LYS A 216 -6.10 -27.38 7.55
N GLN A 217 -7.31 -27.40 8.14
CA GLN A 217 -8.56 -27.36 7.39
C GLN A 217 -8.80 -25.99 6.74
N LEU A 218 -8.51 -24.90 7.48
CA LEU A 218 -8.56 -23.55 6.95
C LEU A 218 -7.47 -23.35 5.88
N TRP A 219 -6.28 -23.92 6.13
CA TRP A 219 -5.20 -23.88 5.16
C TRP A 219 -5.57 -24.57 3.84
N ASN A 220 -6.29 -25.69 3.89
CA ASN A 220 -6.64 -26.46 2.69
C ASN A 220 -7.82 -25.90 1.88
N ARG A 221 -8.45 -24.79 2.29
CA ARG A 221 -9.48 -24.15 1.48
C ARG A 221 -8.95 -23.73 0.11
N PRO A 222 -9.64 -24.04 -1.00
CA PRO A 222 -9.20 -23.67 -2.34
C PRO A 222 -9.35 -22.16 -2.58
N GLY A 223 -8.46 -21.59 -3.40
CA GLY A 223 -8.60 -20.23 -3.96
C GLY A 223 -7.76 -19.12 -3.30
N TRP A 224 -7.45 -19.20 -2.00
CA TRP A 224 -6.79 -18.08 -1.29
C TRP A 224 -5.25 -18.13 -1.27
N LYS A 225 -4.67 -19.34 -1.39
CA LYS A 225 -3.20 -19.56 -1.35
C LYS A 225 -2.43 -18.75 -2.40
N PRO A 226 -2.86 -18.67 -3.68
CA PRO A 226 -2.13 -17.91 -4.69
C PRO A 226 -2.02 -16.42 -4.33
N LEU A 227 -3.07 -15.86 -3.72
CA LEU A 227 -3.12 -14.46 -3.32
C LEU A 227 -2.24 -14.20 -2.09
N TYR A 228 -2.18 -15.15 -1.15
CA TYR A 228 -1.26 -15.09 -0.01
C TYR A 228 0.21 -15.12 -0.46
N TRP A 229 0.57 -16.01 -1.38
CA TRP A 229 1.92 -16.08 -1.93
C TRP A 229 2.27 -14.87 -2.80
N ALA A 230 1.31 -14.35 -3.57
CA ALA A 230 1.47 -13.10 -4.33
C ALA A 230 1.78 -11.92 -3.40
N LEU A 231 1.03 -11.78 -2.30
CA LEU A 231 1.28 -10.77 -1.27
C LEU A 231 2.66 -10.95 -0.60
N GLY A 232 3.08 -12.19 -0.36
CA GLY A 232 4.43 -12.46 0.15
C GLY A 232 5.53 -12.00 -0.82
N PHE A 233 5.32 -12.22 -2.12
CA PHE A 233 6.25 -11.77 -3.16
C PHE A 233 6.31 -10.24 -3.24
N THR A 234 5.17 -9.54 -3.18
CA THR A 234 5.14 -8.07 -3.18
C THR A 234 5.79 -7.50 -1.93
N CYS A 235 5.59 -8.12 -0.76
CA CYS A 235 6.27 -7.73 0.48
C CYS A 235 7.81 -7.74 0.32
N ILE A 236 8.37 -8.81 -0.27
CA ILE A 236 9.82 -8.91 -0.50
C ILE A 236 10.29 -7.82 -1.46
N CYS A 237 9.58 -7.63 -2.58
CA CYS A 237 9.91 -6.61 -3.58
C CYS A 237 9.92 -5.19 -2.98
N PHE A 238 8.91 -4.83 -2.18
CA PHE A 238 8.81 -3.51 -1.56
C PHE A 238 9.80 -3.31 -0.41
N LEU A 239 10.22 -4.38 0.27
CA LEU A 239 11.26 -4.32 1.30
C LEU A 239 12.62 -4.00 0.68
N ILE A 240 12.96 -4.63 -0.45
CA ILE A 240 14.20 -4.32 -1.19
C ILE A 240 14.27 -2.84 -1.53
N ARG A 241 13.18 -2.27 -2.07
CA ARG A 241 13.06 -0.83 -2.36
C ARG A 241 13.24 0.02 -1.11
N SER A 242 12.51 -0.30 -0.03
CA SER A 242 12.55 0.48 1.22
C SER A 242 13.95 0.53 1.83
N ILE A 243 14.68 -0.59 1.81
CA ILE A 243 16.07 -0.68 2.30
C ILE A 243 17.00 0.14 1.38
N TYR A 244 16.90 -0.04 0.06
CA TYR A 244 17.68 0.72 -0.91
C TYR A 244 17.52 2.23 -0.70
N ARG A 245 16.27 2.70 -0.60
CA ARG A 245 15.95 4.11 -0.44
C ARG A 245 16.48 4.69 0.88
N THR A 246 16.42 3.92 1.96
CA THR A 246 16.99 4.31 3.25
C THR A 246 18.52 4.43 3.17
N ILE A 247 19.19 3.49 2.51
CA ILE A 247 20.65 3.52 2.33
C ILE A 247 21.06 4.69 1.42
N GLU A 248 20.39 4.87 0.29
CA GLU A 248 20.64 5.96 -0.66
C GLU A 248 20.60 7.33 0.03
N LEU A 249 19.57 7.57 0.84
CA LEU A 249 19.37 8.87 1.51
C LEU A 249 20.21 9.04 2.77
N SER A 250 20.56 7.95 3.46
CA SER A 250 21.46 8.01 4.62
C SER A 250 22.91 8.29 4.22
N GLN A 251 23.34 7.89 3.03
CA GLN A 251 24.64 8.26 2.46
C GLN A 251 24.69 9.72 1.97
N GLY A 252 23.55 10.40 1.90
CA GLY A 252 23.43 11.77 1.39
C GLY A 252 23.62 11.88 -0.13
N TYR A 253 23.41 13.08 -0.66
CA TYR A 253 23.44 13.40 -2.10
C TYR A 253 24.80 13.18 -2.81
N VAL A 254 25.83 12.74 -2.09
CA VAL A 254 27.21 12.50 -2.59
C VAL A 254 27.58 11.01 -2.51
N GLY A 255 26.67 10.14 -2.06
CA GLY A 255 26.93 8.69 -1.92
C GLY A 255 27.16 7.97 -3.26
N TYR A 256 28.04 6.97 -3.24
CA TYR A 256 28.34 6.11 -4.40
C TYR A 256 27.08 5.41 -4.96
N ILE A 257 26.10 5.13 -4.10
CA ILE A 257 24.85 4.46 -4.47
C ILE A 257 23.85 5.42 -5.15
N ALA A 258 23.88 6.71 -4.78
CA ALA A 258 23.03 7.75 -5.38
C ALA A 258 23.55 8.21 -6.75
N THR A 259 24.86 8.07 -7.00
CA THR A 259 25.53 8.52 -8.23
C THR A 259 25.45 7.52 -9.40
N HIS A 260 25.06 6.27 -9.14
CA HIS A 260 24.97 5.23 -10.16
C HIS A 260 23.51 4.90 -10.52
N GLU A 261 23.09 5.32 -11.72
CA GLU A 261 21.73 5.12 -12.27
C GLU A 261 21.28 3.65 -12.25
N ARG A 262 22.22 2.71 -12.42
CA ARG A 262 21.96 1.26 -12.46
C ARG A 262 21.37 0.74 -11.15
N PHE A 263 21.81 1.26 -10.00
CA PHE A 263 21.26 0.85 -8.71
C PHE A 263 19.88 1.44 -8.48
N TYR A 264 19.66 2.71 -8.86
CA TYR A 264 18.33 3.30 -8.80
C TYR A 264 17.33 2.48 -9.63
N LEU A 265 17.66 2.23 -10.89
CA LEU A 265 16.74 1.52 -11.75
C LEU A 265 16.58 0.03 -11.38
N GLY A 266 17.67 -0.61 -10.94
CA GLY A 266 17.72 -2.02 -10.58
C GLY A 266 17.11 -2.36 -9.23
N LEU A 267 17.27 -1.49 -8.22
CA LEU A 267 16.89 -1.76 -6.83
C LEU A 267 15.71 -0.90 -6.35
N ASP A 268 15.40 0.22 -7.03
CA ASP A 268 14.25 1.06 -6.71
C ASP A 268 13.05 0.75 -7.63
N CYS A 269 13.25 0.85 -8.95
CA CYS A 269 12.18 0.72 -9.94
C CYS A 269 11.82 -0.74 -10.25
N LEU A 270 12.82 -1.60 -10.46
CA LEU A 270 12.60 -2.98 -10.88
C LEU A 270 11.83 -3.84 -9.86
N PRO A 271 12.17 -3.82 -8.55
CA PRO A 271 11.44 -4.61 -7.56
C PRO A 271 9.98 -4.16 -7.47
N LEU A 272 9.76 -2.85 -7.50
CA LEU A 272 8.43 -2.25 -7.44
C LEU A 272 7.58 -2.67 -8.66
N LEU A 273 8.16 -2.64 -9.85
CA LEU A 273 7.53 -3.09 -11.10
C LEU A 273 7.11 -4.57 -11.01
N PHE A 274 7.99 -5.46 -10.52
CA PHE A 274 7.64 -6.87 -10.34
C PHE A 274 6.53 -7.08 -9.31
N GLY A 275 6.55 -6.33 -8.22
CA GLY A 275 5.50 -6.34 -7.20
C GLY A 275 4.14 -6.02 -7.82
N ILE A 276 4.01 -4.89 -8.51
CA ILE A 276 2.73 -4.48 -9.12
C ILE A 276 2.31 -5.37 -10.30
N ALA A 277 3.27 -5.90 -11.06
CA ALA A 277 2.99 -6.82 -12.16
C ALA A 277 2.37 -8.13 -11.66
N THR A 278 2.67 -8.52 -10.42
CA THR A 278 2.05 -9.69 -9.78
C THR A 278 0.53 -9.54 -9.67
N TYR A 279 0.04 -8.34 -9.38
CA TYR A 279 -1.40 -8.04 -9.28
C TYR A 279 -2.13 -7.97 -10.62
N MET A 280 -1.40 -7.86 -11.75
CA MET A 280 -2.00 -8.04 -13.07
C MET A 280 -2.51 -9.48 -13.26
N TYR A 281 -1.84 -10.46 -12.63
CA TYR A 281 -2.21 -11.87 -12.70
C TYR A 281 -3.20 -12.24 -11.60
N PHE A 282 -2.82 -11.92 -10.36
CA PHE A 282 -3.59 -12.28 -9.17
C PHE A 282 -4.54 -11.14 -8.77
N TRP A 283 -5.43 -10.75 -9.68
CA TRP A 283 -6.38 -9.67 -9.39
C TRP A 283 -7.32 -10.08 -8.24
N PRO A 284 -7.32 -9.37 -7.10
CA PRO A 284 -8.04 -9.79 -5.90
C PRO A 284 -9.56 -9.86 -6.12
N GLY A 285 -10.11 -9.05 -7.02
CA GLY A 285 -11.53 -9.10 -7.40
C GLY A 285 -11.99 -10.37 -8.14
N LYS A 286 -11.06 -11.28 -8.50
CA LYS A 286 -11.39 -12.62 -9.02
C LYS A 286 -11.44 -13.69 -7.93
N TYR A 287 -10.80 -13.45 -6.78
CA TYR A 287 -10.60 -14.46 -5.74
C TYR A 287 -11.41 -14.20 -4.48
N LEU A 288 -11.68 -12.94 -4.13
CA LEU A 288 -12.55 -12.59 -3.01
C LEU A 288 -13.96 -12.27 -3.52
N HIS A 289 -14.80 -13.29 -3.60
CA HIS A 289 -16.25 -13.11 -3.58
C HIS A 289 -16.69 -13.10 -2.12
N PHE A 290 -16.93 -11.90 -1.59
CA PHE A 290 -17.71 -11.79 -0.36
C PHE A 290 -19.14 -12.16 -0.76
N GLU A 291 -19.63 -13.31 -0.31
CA GLU A 291 -21.06 -13.58 -0.31
C GLU A 291 -21.70 -12.37 0.37
N ASN A 292 -22.54 -11.63 -0.36
CA ASN A 292 -23.31 -10.55 0.23
C ASN A 292 -24.09 -11.20 1.37
N LYS A 293 -23.71 -10.95 2.63
CA LYS A 293 -24.63 -11.23 3.72
C LYS A 293 -25.89 -10.43 3.38
N PRO A 294 -27.07 -11.08 3.24
CA PRO A 294 -28.28 -10.32 2.99
C PRO A 294 -28.39 -9.27 4.08
N GLU A 295 -28.67 -8.05 3.64
CA GLU A 295 -28.82 -6.78 4.37
C GLU A 295 -29.85 -6.84 5.53
N SER A 296 -30.37 -8.02 5.85
CA SER A 296 -31.42 -8.27 6.83
C SER A 296 -30.94 -8.61 8.24
N LEU A 297 -29.62 -8.61 8.52
CA LEU A 297 -29.07 -8.89 9.86
C LEU A 297 -28.31 -7.71 10.48
N GLU A 298 -28.29 -6.53 9.84
CA GLU A 298 -27.68 -5.30 10.36
C GLU A 298 -28.72 -4.36 11.02
N LYS A 299 -29.80 -4.93 11.56
CA LYS A 299 -30.66 -4.27 12.55
C LYS A 299 -30.52 -5.00 13.89
N PHE A 300 -29.36 -4.84 14.51
CA PHE A 300 -29.32 -4.90 15.98
C PHE A 300 -29.59 -3.47 16.45
N PRO A 301 -30.70 -3.21 17.16
CA PRO A 301 -30.95 -1.89 17.71
C PRO A 301 -29.84 -1.55 18.69
N ASN A 302 -29.36 -0.31 18.63
CA ASN A 302 -28.37 0.30 19.54
C ASN A 302 -28.82 0.14 21.00
N ARG A 303 -28.43 -0.94 21.67
CA ARG A 303 -28.44 -1.01 23.13
C ARG A 303 -27.21 -0.31 23.65
N GLU A 304 -27.16 1.00 23.56
CA GLU A 304 -26.21 1.84 24.32
C GLU A 304 -26.54 3.35 24.27
N GLU A 305 -27.61 3.79 23.57
CA GLU A 305 -28.06 5.20 23.57
C GLU A 305 -29.43 5.46 24.23
N GLU A 306 -30.22 4.43 24.60
CA GLU A 306 -31.54 4.64 25.26
C GLU A 306 -31.49 4.87 26.78
N ASP A 307 -30.32 4.70 27.42
CA ASP A 307 -30.19 4.82 28.89
C ASP A 307 -29.74 6.21 29.37
N LEU A 308 -29.47 7.15 28.46
CA LEU A 308 -29.06 8.53 28.81
C LEU A 308 -30.08 9.62 28.45
N GLU A 309 -31.15 9.29 27.72
CA GLU A 309 -32.23 10.24 27.39
C GLU A 309 -33.48 10.10 28.29
N ASN A 310 -33.63 9.01 29.05
CA ASN A 310 -34.74 8.84 30.02
C ASN A 310 -34.49 9.53 31.38
N GLY A 311 -33.58 10.50 31.42
CA GLY A 311 -33.10 11.18 32.60
C GLY A 311 -33.63 12.61 32.80
N ASN A 312 -34.84 12.94 32.35
CA ASN A 312 -35.61 14.07 32.87
C ASN A 312 -36.93 14.15 32.10
N ASP A 313 -38.05 13.79 32.73
CA ASP A 313 -39.32 14.49 32.56
C ASP A 313 -40.38 13.95 33.54
N GLY A 314 -40.92 14.87 34.34
CA GLY A 314 -42.37 14.95 34.51
C GLY A 314 -43.04 14.06 35.56
N TYR A 315 -43.12 14.58 36.78
CA TYR A 315 -44.10 14.25 37.81
C TYR A 315 -45.56 14.32 37.28
N SER A 316 -46.37 13.26 37.41
CA SER A 316 -47.84 13.33 37.63
C SER A 316 -48.50 12.01 38.05
N ALA A 317 -49.56 12.17 38.83
CA ALA A 317 -50.25 11.29 39.78
C ALA A 317 -51.04 10.07 39.18
N PRO A 318 -51.56 9.15 40.04
CA PRO A 318 -51.85 7.76 39.68
C PRO A 318 -53.27 7.56 39.16
N ASN A 319 -53.46 6.64 38.21
CA ASN A 319 -54.78 6.28 37.72
C ASN A 319 -55.23 4.90 38.21
N LYS A 320 -56.35 4.94 38.95
CA LYS A 320 -57.12 3.84 39.53
C LYS A 320 -57.79 3.01 38.43
N THR A 321 -57.26 1.86 38.00
CA THR A 321 -58.12 0.84 37.34
C THR A 321 -57.58 -0.59 37.27
N GLU A 322 -56.81 -1.08 38.23
CA GLU A 322 -56.41 -2.49 38.21
C GLU A 322 -56.30 -3.14 39.60
N ASN A 323 -57.33 -2.91 40.42
CA ASN A 323 -57.53 -3.60 41.70
C ASN A 323 -58.97 -4.16 41.81
N ALA A 324 -59.42 -4.85 40.76
CA ALA A 324 -60.71 -5.55 40.76
C ALA A 324 -60.61 -7.07 40.56
N ASN A 325 -59.42 -7.62 40.26
CA ASN A 325 -59.26 -9.06 39.98
C ASN A 325 -58.37 -9.83 40.98
N LEU A 326 -57.97 -9.20 42.10
CA LEU A 326 -57.19 -9.86 43.16
C LEU A 326 -57.97 -10.11 44.46
N GLN A 327 -59.26 -9.73 44.53
CA GLN A 327 -60.14 -10.07 45.68
C GLN A 327 -61.03 -11.31 45.46
N SER A 328 -61.10 -11.88 44.25
CA SER A 328 -61.89 -13.10 43.97
C SER A 328 -61.09 -14.41 44.12
N LEU A 329 -59.77 -14.34 44.31
CA LEU A 329 -58.89 -15.51 44.45
C LEU A 329 -58.42 -15.79 45.89
N SER A 330 -58.75 -14.93 46.86
CA SER A 330 -58.44 -15.15 48.29
C SER A 330 -59.61 -15.74 49.11
N SER A 331 -60.79 -15.98 48.52
CA SER A 331 -61.99 -16.50 49.22
C SER A 331 -62.33 -17.97 48.89
N LYS A 332 -61.44 -18.72 48.23
CA LYS A 332 -61.65 -20.16 47.93
C LYS A 332 -60.51 -21.08 48.40
N ARG A 333 -59.63 -20.60 49.29
CA ARG A 333 -58.72 -21.42 50.09
C ARG A 333 -58.56 -20.83 51.49
N SER A 334 -59.64 -20.91 52.29
CA SER A 334 -59.60 -21.01 53.75
C SER A 334 -60.96 -21.49 54.23
#